data_AF-A0A183HVR4-F1
#
_entry.id   AF-A0A183HVR4-F1
#
_cell.length_a   1.000
_cell.length_b   1.000
_cell.length_c   1.000
_cell.angle_alpha   90.00
_cell.angle_beta   90.00
_cell.angle_gamma   90.00
#
_symmetry.space_group_name_H-M   'P 1'
#
loop_
_entity.id
_entity.type
_entity.pdbx_description
1 polymer ?
#
loop_
_entity_poly.entity_id
_entity_poly.type
_entity_poly.pdbx_seq_one_letter_code
_entity_poly.pdbx_strand_id
1 'polypeptide(L)'
;MQTIQPSKLDLDIYESIESVSSTGTIVQPEQNVQQSISCYQDIPIYSQQRKTVETESVLRFLLNVPEFLVSHKLPPTVVDGNYCFVIDRETIGSEAILHEDIHWSHTSRPTQYFYFDDLRNFYRVNCTKAKGKIMAVKISSSQKRAFSLLHSTRSTPMSQSRSLSRRSISSTSGFRRDLIPLKQVYLVTRIYSFWKTCPSFRRIITLIDRVNDNEMENIQFQKRMFVQYIWRDTKQSEKDRVKYEFNRDCAKGVRFGTPKKLMKFVFS
;
A
#
# COMPACT_ATOMS: atom_id res chain seq x y z
N MET A 1 1.10 48.16 -62.28
CA MET A 1 0.32 46.98 -62.68
C MET A 1 1.10 45.74 -62.25
N GLN A 2 0.39 44.84 -61.55
CA GLN A 2 0.72 43.45 -61.19
C GLN A 2 2.02 43.17 -60.41
N THR A 3 1.89 43.16 -59.08
CA THR A 3 2.72 42.40 -58.14
C THR A 3 2.21 40.96 -58.06
N ILE A 4 3.08 39.99 -58.34
CA ILE A 4 2.82 38.55 -58.19
C ILE A 4 3.34 38.12 -56.81
N GLN A 5 2.43 37.65 -55.95
CA GLN A 5 2.77 36.88 -54.75
C GLN A 5 3.17 35.45 -55.15
N PRO A 6 4.16 34.84 -54.47
CA PRO A 6 4.20 33.41 -54.27
C PRO A 6 3.73 33.05 -52.85
N SER A 7 3.01 31.95 -52.83
CA SER A 7 2.20 31.35 -51.76
C SER A 7 2.98 30.79 -50.58
N LYS A 8 2.27 30.76 -49.44
CA LYS A 8 2.48 29.97 -48.22
C LYS A 8 3.30 28.68 -48.44
N LEU A 9 4.39 28.55 -47.68
CA LEU A 9 4.96 27.27 -47.29
C LEU A 9 4.64 27.04 -45.82
N ASP A 10 3.75 26.08 -45.57
CA ASP A 10 3.58 25.44 -44.26
C ASP A 10 4.89 24.71 -43.94
N LEU A 11 5.51 25.08 -42.82
CA LEU A 11 6.62 24.34 -42.22
C LEU A 11 6.16 23.86 -40.83
N ASP A 12 5.17 22.98 -40.83
CA ASP A 12 4.89 22.11 -39.70
C ASP A 12 5.86 20.92 -39.75
N ILE A 13 7.02 21.08 -39.11
CA ILE A 13 7.83 19.96 -38.63
C ILE A 13 8.09 20.22 -37.15
N TYR A 14 7.04 20.05 -36.35
CA TYR A 14 7.20 19.74 -34.94
C TYR A 14 7.45 18.23 -34.88
N GLU A 15 8.73 17.84 -34.81
CA GLU A 15 9.09 16.47 -34.45
C GLU A 15 8.42 16.16 -33.10
N SER A 16 7.36 15.37 -33.18
CA SER A 16 6.73 14.75 -32.03
C SER A 16 7.79 13.86 -31.39
N ILE A 17 8.35 14.32 -30.28
CA ILE A 17 9.10 13.47 -29.37
C ILE A 17 8.11 12.37 -28.95
N GLU A 18 8.33 11.17 -29.48
CA GLU A 18 7.65 9.97 -29.07
C GLU A 18 7.69 9.90 -27.55
N SER A 19 6.51 9.96 -26.93
CA SER A 19 6.35 9.60 -25.54
C SER A 19 6.71 8.12 -25.42
N VAL A 20 7.96 7.82 -25.06
CA VAL A 20 8.37 6.46 -24.71
C VAL A 20 7.45 6.00 -23.59
N SER A 21 6.52 5.10 -23.93
CA SER A 21 5.64 4.47 -22.96
C SER A 21 6.52 3.76 -21.95
N SER A 22 6.58 4.26 -20.72
CA SER A 22 7.44 3.73 -19.66
C SER A 22 6.90 2.41 -19.08
N THR A 23 5.81 1.91 -19.65
CA THR A 23 5.19 0.63 -19.31
C THR A 23 5.62 -0.47 -20.28
N GLY A 24 6.15 -1.56 -19.75
CA GLY A 24 6.45 -2.79 -20.49
C GLY A 24 5.49 -3.93 -20.13
N THR A 25 5.54 -5.03 -20.87
CA THR A 25 4.86 -6.28 -20.53
C THR A 25 5.88 -7.39 -20.38
N ILE A 26 5.87 -8.09 -19.25
CA ILE A 26 6.69 -9.29 -19.05
C ILE A 26 5.79 -10.52 -19.24
N VAL A 27 6.21 -11.42 -20.12
CA VAL A 27 5.61 -12.74 -20.29
C VAL A 27 6.54 -13.75 -19.64
N GLN A 28 6.07 -14.44 -18.60
CA GLN A 28 6.81 -15.56 -18.00
C GLN A 28 6.19 -16.90 -18.41
N PRO A 29 6.99 -17.94 -18.70
CA PRO A 29 6.52 -19.29 -18.96
C PRO A 29 6.45 -20.07 -17.64
N GLU A 30 5.35 -19.94 -16.90
CA GLU A 30 5.03 -20.85 -15.79
C GLU A 30 3.61 -21.40 -16.01
N GLN A 31 3.43 -22.66 -15.63
CA GLN A 31 2.41 -23.60 -16.12
C GLN A 31 0.98 -23.03 -16.24
N ASN A 32 0.49 -23.01 -17.49
CA ASN A 32 -0.92 -23.05 -17.90
C ASN A 32 -1.85 -21.84 -17.68
N VAL A 33 -1.34 -20.63 -17.38
CA VAL A 33 -2.07 -19.37 -17.62
C VAL A 33 -1.07 -18.31 -18.11
N GLN A 34 -1.14 -17.96 -19.39
CA GLN A 34 -0.32 -16.90 -19.98
C GLN A 34 -0.83 -15.54 -19.50
N GLN A 35 -0.39 -15.11 -18.32
CA GLN A 35 -0.80 -13.83 -17.75
C GLN A 35 0.29 -12.79 -18.02
N SER A 36 0.05 -11.91 -19.00
CA SER A 36 0.89 -10.76 -19.29
C SER A 36 0.89 -9.81 -18.08
N ILE A 37 2.04 -9.61 -17.46
CA ILE A 37 2.19 -8.70 -16.32
C ILE A 37 2.65 -7.34 -16.85
N SER A 38 1.87 -6.30 -16.61
CA SER A 38 2.28 -4.93 -16.90
C SER A 38 3.32 -4.47 -15.88
N CYS A 39 4.40 -3.84 -16.36
CA CYS A 39 5.47 -3.31 -15.52
C CYS A 39 5.70 -1.83 -15.82
N TYR A 40 6.14 -1.06 -14.83
CA TYR A 40 6.64 0.30 -15.00
C TYR A 40 8.11 0.32 -14.59
N GLN A 41 9.03 0.61 -15.51
CA GLN A 41 10.48 0.57 -15.25
C GLN A 41 10.91 -0.75 -14.55
N ASP A 42 10.49 -1.89 -15.11
CA ASP A 42 10.73 -3.25 -14.58
C ASP A 42 10.13 -3.54 -13.20
N ILE A 43 9.21 -2.71 -12.70
CA ILE A 43 8.47 -2.96 -11.46
C ILE A 43 7.05 -3.42 -11.81
N PRO A 44 6.61 -4.60 -11.34
CA PRO A 44 5.24 -5.08 -11.55
C PRO A 44 4.19 -4.08 -11.09
N ILE A 45 3.27 -3.74 -11.99
CA ILE A 45 2.10 -2.92 -11.70
C ILE A 45 1.00 -3.86 -11.23
N TYR A 46 0.60 -3.73 -9.97
CA TYR A 46 -0.54 -4.49 -9.44
C TYR A 46 -1.87 -4.01 -10.05
N SER A 47 -2.07 -2.69 -10.09
CA SER A 47 -3.35 -2.12 -10.50
C SER A 47 -3.22 -0.67 -10.94
N GLN A 48 -4.10 -0.24 -11.84
CA GLN A 48 -4.16 1.13 -12.37
C GLN A 48 -5.42 1.87 -11.89
N GLN A 49 -5.65 1.87 -10.57
CA GLN A 49 -6.84 2.49 -9.98
C GLN A 49 -6.79 4.02 -10.04
N ARG A 50 -7.87 4.63 -10.53
CA ARG A 50 -8.05 6.10 -10.56
C ARG A 50 -8.49 6.69 -9.22
N LYS A 51 -9.01 5.86 -8.32
CA LYS A 51 -9.46 6.26 -6.98
C LYS A 51 -8.52 5.68 -5.92
N THR A 52 -8.48 6.33 -4.77
CA THR A 52 -7.76 5.83 -3.59
C THR A 52 -8.25 4.43 -3.24
N VAL A 53 -7.32 3.47 -3.10
CA VAL A 53 -7.67 2.12 -2.67
C VAL A 53 -8.02 2.13 -1.18
N GLU A 54 -9.16 1.55 -0.83
CA GLU A 54 -9.59 1.37 0.56
C GLU A 54 -8.63 0.44 1.32
N THR A 55 -8.42 0.73 2.60
CA THR A 55 -7.47 0.00 3.44
C THR A 55 -7.78 -1.49 3.49
N GLU A 56 -9.04 -1.85 3.67
CA GLU A 56 -9.54 -3.22 3.77
C GLU A 56 -9.27 -4.01 2.48
N SER A 57 -9.36 -3.36 1.33
CA SER A 57 -9.05 -3.97 0.03
C SER A 57 -7.55 -4.17 -0.15
N VAL A 58 -6.72 -3.21 0.27
CA VAL A 58 -5.25 -3.37 0.29
C VAL A 58 -4.85 -4.53 1.20
N LEU A 59 -5.46 -4.63 2.38
CA LEU A 59 -5.16 -5.67 3.35
C LEU A 59 -5.49 -7.08 2.83
N ARG A 60 -6.66 -7.28 2.19
CA ARG A 60 -7.03 -8.57 1.58
C ARG A 60 -6.03 -9.01 0.52
N PHE A 61 -5.54 -8.05 -0.23
CA PHE A 61 -4.59 -8.32 -1.30
C PHE A 61 -3.18 -8.62 -0.77
N LEU A 62 -2.64 -7.81 0.14
CA LEU A 62 -1.26 -7.96 0.62
C LEU A 62 -0.98 -9.30 1.30
N LEU A 63 -1.99 -9.99 1.83
CA LEU A 63 -1.82 -11.30 2.46
C LEU A 63 -1.71 -12.45 1.46
N ASN A 64 -2.29 -12.31 0.27
CA ASN A 64 -2.34 -13.37 -0.74
C ASN A 64 -1.67 -12.96 -2.06
N VAL A 65 -0.89 -11.87 -2.06
CA VAL A 65 -0.23 -11.41 -3.29
C VAL A 65 0.80 -12.44 -3.75
N PRO A 66 0.72 -12.90 -5.01
CA PRO A 66 1.72 -13.76 -5.61
C PRO A 66 3.10 -13.10 -5.62
N GLU A 67 4.15 -13.88 -5.39
CA GLU A 67 5.51 -13.36 -5.24
C GLU A 67 6.00 -12.58 -6.46
N PHE A 68 5.59 -12.98 -7.67
CA PHE A 68 5.97 -12.28 -8.91
C PHE A 68 5.42 -10.84 -9.02
N LEU A 69 4.41 -10.47 -8.24
CA LEU A 69 3.90 -9.09 -8.16
C LEU A 69 4.60 -8.26 -7.07
N VAL A 70 5.43 -8.90 -6.24
CA VAL A 70 6.20 -8.26 -5.19
C VAL A 70 7.53 -7.79 -5.79
N SER A 71 7.82 -6.51 -5.63
CA SER A 71 9.05 -5.89 -6.11
C SER A 71 10.05 -5.71 -4.97
N HIS A 72 11.30 -6.03 -5.25
CA HIS A 72 12.47 -5.71 -4.42
C HIS A 72 13.20 -4.44 -4.93
N LYS A 73 12.55 -3.66 -5.80
CA LYS A 73 13.02 -2.34 -6.28
C LYS A 73 12.13 -1.24 -5.73
N LEU A 74 12.74 -0.10 -5.41
CA LEU A 74 12.03 1.09 -4.94
C LEU A 74 11.15 1.65 -6.06
N PRO A 75 9.87 1.97 -5.81
CA PRO A 75 9.04 2.65 -6.80
C PRO A 75 9.65 3.98 -7.24
N PRO A 76 9.50 4.36 -8.51
CA PRO A 76 9.99 5.65 -8.99
C PRO A 76 9.35 6.81 -8.24
N THR A 77 10.10 7.87 -8.01
CA THR A 77 9.61 9.09 -7.33
C THR A 77 8.46 9.75 -8.09
N VAL A 78 8.54 9.76 -9.44
CA VAL A 78 7.53 10.32 -10.34
C VAL A 78 7.11 9.25 -11.33
N VAL A 79 5.82 9.18 -11.62
CA VAL A 79 5.22 8.25 -12.59
C VAL A 79 4.25 9.00 -13.51
N ASP A 80 4.01 8.49 -14.71
CA ASP A 80 3.14 9.13 -15.71
C ASP A 80 1.65 8.78 -15.58
N GLY A 81 1.34 7.73 -14.83
CA GLY A 81 0.01 7.15 -14.67
C GLY A 81 -0.38 6.92 -13.22
N ASN A 82 -1.57 6.34 -13.04
CA ASN A 82 -2.04 5.89 -11.76
C ASN A 82 -1.60 4.44 -11.59
N TYR A 83 -0.71 4.17 -10.64
CA TYR A 83 -0.12 2.86 -10.46
C TYR A 83 -0.15 2.45 -8.99
N CYS A 84 -0.37 1.16 -8.77
CA CYS A 84 -0.23 0.51 -7.48
C CYS A 84 0.93 -0.47 -7.56
N PHE A 85 1.85 -0.38 -6.61
CA PHE A 85 3.01 -1.26 -6.48
C PHE A 85 2.95 -2.00 -5.15
N VAL A 86 3.55 -3.18 -5.14
CA VAL A 86 3.73 -4.01 -3.96
C VAL A 86 5.20 -4.19 -3.74
N ILE A 87 5.68 -3.72 -2.61
CA ILE A 87 7.09 -3.69 -2.30
C ILE A 87 7.34 -4.59 -1.10
N ASP A 88 8.37 -5.43 -1.22
CA ASP A 88 8.88 -6.17 -0.09
C ASP A 88 9.59 -5.22 0.89
N ARG A 89 9.12 -5.18 2.14
CA ARG A 89 9.68 -4.35 3.20
C ARG A 89 10.79 -5.02 3.99
N GLU A 90 11.04 -6.30 3.78
CA GLU A 90 12.21 -6.96 4.34
C GLU A 90 13.47 -6.50 3.61
N THR A 91 13.36 -6.24 2.30
CA THR A 91 14.44 -5.67 1.48
C THR A 91 14.44 -4.14 1.44
N ILE A 92 13.27 -3.48 1.41
CA ILE A 92 13.17 -2.02 1.29
C ILE A 92 12.47 -1.41 2.49
N GLY A 93 13.24 -0.70 3.32
CA GLY A 93 12.71 0.07 4.43
C GLY A 93 11.78 1.21 3.98
N SER A 94 10.77 1.50 4.81
CA SER A 94 9.78 2.56 4.53
C SER A 94 10.41 3.96 4.45
N GLU A 95 11.51 4.17 5.15
CA GLU A 95 12.32 5.38 5.13
C GLU A 95 12.92 5.67 3.76
N ALA A 96 13.20 4.65 2.93
CA ALA A 96 13.76 4.86 1.59
C ALA A 96 12.79 5.60 0.67
N ILE A 97 11.48 5.31 0.78
CA ILE A 97 10.46 6.01 0.00
C ILE A 97 10.00 7.33 0.66
N LEU A 98 10.13 7.43 1.99
CA LEU A 98 9.72 8.59 2.78
C LEU A 98 10.82 9.60 3.03
N HIS A 99 12.06 9.32 2.61
CA HIS A 99 13.18 10.24 2.76
C HIS A 99 12.79 11.61 2.21
N GLU A 100 13.24 12.67 2.87
CA GLU A 100 12.85 14.05 2.56
C GLU A 100 13.17 14.41 1.11
N ASP A 101 12.15 14.25 0.27
CA ASP A 101 12.14 14.74 -1.09
C ASP A 101 11.59 16.16 -1.03
N ILE A 102 12.38 17.11 -1.54
CA ILE A 102 12.04 18.53 -1.55
C ILE A 102 10.67 18.80 -2.19
N HIS A 103 10.18 17.89 -3.04
CA HIS A 103 8.92 18.01 -3.75
C HIS A 103 7.73 17.37 -3.03
N TRP A 104 7.93 16.39 -2.16
CA TRP A 104 6.83 15.72 -1.46
C TRP A 104 6.54 16.39 -0.11
N SER A 105 5.25 16.51 0.21
CA SER A 105 4.78 16.82 1.55
C SER A 105 3.99 15.64 2.09
N HIS A 106 4.28 15.23 3.32
CA HIS A 106 3.72 14.04 3.94
C HIS A 106 2.75 14.38 5.08
N THR A 107 1.68 13.62 5.17
CA THR A 107 0.73 13.64 6.29
C THR A 107 0.38 12.20 6.66
N SER A 108 0.62 11.81 7.90
CA SER A 108 0.20 10.50 8.40
C SER A 108 -1.20 10.58 8.98
N ARG A 109 -2.05 9.58 8.70
CA ARG A 109 -3.31 9.39 9.44
C ARG A 109 -3.05 8.60 10.74
N PRO A 110 -3.94 8.71 11.75
CA PRO A 110 -3.85 7.89 12.96
C PRO A 110 -3.80 6.41 12.61
N THR A 111 -2.92 5.68 13.28
CA THR A 111 -2.73 4.26 13.05
C THR A 111 -3.99 3.47 13.39
N GLN A 112 -4.35 2.52 12.52
CA GLN A 112 -5.53 1.70 12.67
C GLN A 112 -5.12 0.26 12.99
N TYR A 113 -5.94 -0.43 13.78
CA TYR A 113 -5.72 -1.82 14.14
C TYR A 113 -6.79 -2.67 13.49
N PHE A 114 -6.36 -3.79 12.93
CA PHE A 114 -7.24 -4.75 12.27
C PHE A 114 -7.01 -6.14 12.83
N TYR A 115 -8.09 -6.80 13.22
CA TYR A 115 -8.10 -8.24 13.47
C TYR A 115 -8.39 -8.96 12.16
N PHE A 116 -7.69 -10.07 11.97
CA PHE A 116 -7.80 -10.90 10.79
C PHE A 116 -8.24 -12.32 11.15
N ASP A 117 -9.47 -12.66 10.74
CA ASP A 117 -10.08 -13.95 11.04
C ASP A 117 -9.89 -14.92 9.87
N ASP A 118 -9.08 -15.97 10.10
CA ASP A 118 -8.92 -17.14 9.23
C ASP A 118 -8.88 -16.84 7.71
N LEU A 119 -8.11 -15.81 7.33
CA LEU A 119 -7.85 -15.42 5.94
C LEU A 119 -9.00 -14.76 5.16
N ARG A 120 -10.15 -14.47 5.78
CA ARG A 120 -11.36 -14.05 5.04
C ARG A 120 -11.81 -12.61 5.27
N ASN A 121 -11.71 -12.13 6.50
CA ASN A 121 -12.34 -10.85 6.88
C ASN A 121 -11.42 -9.97 7.71
N PHE A 122 -11.51 -8.66 7.46
CA PHE A 122 -10.85 -7.62 8.26
C PHE A 122 -11.86 -6.93 9.15
N TYR A 123 -11.58 -6.96 10.45
CA TYR A 123 -12.36 -6.23 11.44
C TYR A 123 -11.52 -5.11 12.02
N ARG A 124 -12.02 -3.88 11.97
CA ARG A 124 -11.38 -2.79 12.70
C ARG A 124 -11.57 -3.05 14.19
N VAL A 125 -10.48 -2.99 14.92
CA VAL A 125 -10.45 -3.24 16.36
C VAL A 125 -9.87 -2.05 17.12
N ASN A 126 -10.26 -1.94 18.38
CA ASN A 126 -9.65 -1.03 19.34
C ASN A 126 -8.71 -1.83 20.24
N CYS A 127 -7.53 -1.28 20.47
CA CYS A 127 -6.50 -1.91 21.28
C CYS A 127 -6.34 -1.17 22.61
N THR A 128 -6.29 -1.92 23.71
CA THR A 128 -5.88 -1.40 25.01
C THR A 128 -4.37 -1.61 25.16
N LYS A 129 -3.66 -0.52 25.45
CA LYS A 129 -2.20 -0.52 25.62
C LYS A 129 -1.82 -0.36 27.09
N ALA A 130 -0.77 -1.05 27.51
CA ALA A 130 -0.10 -0.81 28.79
C ALA A 130 1.42 -0.83 28.56
N LYS A 131 2.13 0.21 29.04
CA LYS A 131 3.60 0.35 28.88
C LYS A 131 4.08 0.16 27.43
N GLY A 132 3.36 0.72 26.46
CA GLY A 132 3.69 0.63 25.03
C GLY A 132 3.31 -0.68 24.33
N LYS A 133 2.95 -1.74 25.08
CA LYS A 133 2.51 -3.03 24.53
C LYS A 133 0.99 -3.10 24.44
N ILE A 134 0.49 -3.76 23.40
CA ILE A 134 -0.96 -4.03 23.29
C ILE A 134 -1.28 -5.24 24.16
N MET A 135 -2.23 -5.07 25.08
CA MET A 135 -2.61 -6.09 26.06
C MET A 135 -3.94 -6.76 25.74
N ALA A 136 -4.87 -6.02 25.13
CA ALA A 136 -6.20 -6.51 24.81
C ALA A 136 -6.73 -5.86 23.55
N VAL A 137 -7.62 -6.57 22.86
CA VAL A 137 -8.21 -6.15 21.59
C VAL A 137 -9.70 -6.41 21.61
N LYS A 138 -10.48 -5.42 21.17
CA LYS A 138 -11.93 -5.48 21.13
C LYS A 138 -12.43 -5.00 19.79
N ILE A 139 -13.40 -5.71 19.23
CA ILE A 139 -14.01 -5.33 17.96
C ILE A 139 -14.74 -4.00 18.10
N SER A 140 -14.57 -3.15 17.09
CA SER A 140 -15.30 -1.89 17.00
C SER A 140 -16.81 -2.14 17.11
N SER A 141 -17.50 -1.33 17.92
CA SER A 141 -18.94 -1.47 18.17
C SER A 141 -19.78 -1.55 16.89
N SER A 142 -19.38 -0.83 15.84
CA SER A 142 -20.01 -0.84 14.52
C SER A 142 -19.96 -2.19 13.80
N GLN A 143 -19.00 -3.05 14.12
CA GLN A 143 -18.77 -4.33 13.42
C GLN A 143 -19.16 -5.55 14.26
N LYS A 144 -19.64 -5.35 15.50
CA LYS A 144 -19.99 -6.45 16.41
C LYS A 144 -21.06 -7.39 15.87
N ARG A 145 -22.08 -6.88 15.17
CA ARG A 145 -23.16 -7.71 14.62
C ARG A 145 -22.65 -8.68 13.54
N ALA A 146 -21.79 -8.18 12.63
CA ALA A 146 -21.18 -9.01 11.59
C ALA A 146 -20.27 -10.08 12.20
N PHE A 147 -19.51 -9.73 13.23
CA PHE A 147 -18.65 -10.68 13.93
C PHE A 147 -19.43 -11.75 14.71
N SER A 148 -20.46 -11.36 15.49
CA SER A 148 -21.25 -12.30 16.28
C SER A 148 -21.98 -13.33 15.41
N LEU A 149 -22.47 -12.92 14.23
CA LEU A 149 -23.14 -13.83 13.29
C LEU A 149 -22.21 -14.92 12.76
N LEU A 150 -20.92 -14.61 12.54
CA LEU A 150 -19.94 -15.56 12.03
C LEU A 150 -19.41 -16.52 13.10
N HIS A 151 -19.27 -16.05 14.35
CA HIS A 151 -18.89 -16.92 15.45
C HIS A 151 -20.08 -17.75 15.99
N SER A 152 -21.33 -17.34 15.73
CA SER A 152 -22.52 -18.10 16.15
C SER A 152 -22.80 -19.34 15.29
N THR A 153 -22.30 -19.43 14.05
CA THR A 153 -22.44 -20.62 13.19
C THR A 153 -21.37 -21.68 13.45
N ARG A 154 -20.35 -21.38 14.27
CA ARG A 154 -19.29 -22.32 14.67
C ARG A 154 -19.67 -23.18 15.87
N SER A 155 -20.91 -23.07 16.36
CA SER A 155 -21.51 -24.02 17.31
C SER A 155 -22.28 -25.11 16.56
N THR A 156 -21.78 -26.35 16.63
CA THR A 156 -22.52 -27.55 16.22
C THR A 156 -23.91 -27.58 16.88
N PRO A 157 -25.01 -27.82 16.14
CA PRO A 157 -26.30 -28.06 16.75
C PRO A 157 -26.31 -29.49 17.30
N MET A 158 -25.99 -29.66 18.58
CA MET A 158 -26.43 -30.85 19.29
C MET A 158 -27.94 -30.75 19.48
N SER A 159 -28.67 -31.52 18.66
CA SER A 159 -30.00 -31.99 19.00
C SER A 159 -29.99 -32.53 20.43
N GLN A 160 -30.88 -32.02 21.29
CA GLN A 160 -31.75 -32.85 22.11
C GLN A 160 -32.81 -32.03 22.86
N SER A 161 -33.88 -32.74 23.19
CA SER A 161 -35.23 -32.32 23.53
C SER A 161 -35.41 -31.61 24.87
N ARG A 162 -36.52 -30.87 24.93
CA ARG A 162 -37.30 -30.41 26.10
C ARG A 162 -36.99 -31.08 27.44
N SER A 163 -36.69 -30.26 28.46
CA SER A 163 -37.40 -30.27 29.77
C SER A 163 -36.98 -29.06 30.63
N LEU A 164 -37.97 -28.47 31.31
CA LEU A 164 -37.84 -27.36 32.26
C LEU A 164 -37.00 -27.74 33.49
N SER A 165 -35.99 -26.94 33.84
CA SER A 165 -35.67 -26.67 35.25
C SER A 165 -34.79 -25.44 35.43
N ARG A 166 -35.25 -24.50 36.26
CA ARG A 166 -34.48 -23.40 36.85
C ARG A 166 -33.36 -23.98 37.71
N ARG A 167 -32.11 -23.63 37.44
CA ARG A 167 -31.05 -23.48 38.46
C ARG A 167 -30.05 -22.43 38.02
N SER A 168 -30.06 -21.31 38.74
CA SER A 168 -29.01 -20.31 38.72
C SER A 168 -27.73 -20.93 39.27
N ILE A 169 -26.74 -21.10 38.40
CA ILE A 169 -25.35 -21.34 38.78
C ILE A 169 -24.54 -20.29 38.04
N SER A 170 -23.92 -19.42 38.83
CA SER A 170 -23.00 -18.37 38.43
C SER A 170 -21.81 -18.97 37.68
N SER A 171 -21.93 -19.10 36.36
CA SER A 171 -20.80 -19.40 35.52
C SER A 171 -19.97 -18.13 35.34
N THR A 172 -18.90 -17.99 36.11
CA THR A 172 -17.75 -17.09 35.87
C THR A 172 -16.99 -17.46 34.57
N SER A 173 -17.69 -17.93 33.53
CA SER A 173 -17.15 -18.36 32.24
C SER A 173 -17.30 -17.29 31.14
N GLY A 174 -17.70 -16.06 31.48
CA GLY A 174 -17.91 -14.96 30.53
C GLY A 174 -16.62 -14.26 30.05
N PHE A 175 -15.46 -14.55 30.63
CA PHE A 175 -14.22 -13.83 30.31
C PHE A 175 -13.29 -14.52 29.29
N ARG A 176 -13.57 -15.77 28.88
CA ARG A 176 -12.62 -16.54 28.05
C ARG A 176 -13.00 -16.75 26.59
N ARG A 177 -14.19 -16.32 26.13
CA ARG A 177 -14.66 -16.63 24.76
C ARG A 177 -14.52 -15.48 23.74
N ASP A 178 -14.20 -14.26 24.18
CA ASP A 178 -14.18 -13.05 23.33
C ASP A 178 -12.79 -12.39 23.17
N LEU A 179 -11.72 -13.06 23.60
CA LEU A 179 -10.37 -12.50 23.53
C LEU A 179 -9.73 -12.80 22.16
N ILE A 180 -9.62 -11.76 21.33
CA ILE A 180 -8.91 -11.82 20.05
C ILE A 180 -7.42 -12.11 20.30
N PRO A 181 -6.85 -13.18 19.70
CA PRO A 181 -5.42 -13.44 19.79
C PRO A 181 -4.61 -12.31 19.16
N LEU A 182 -3.64 -11.75 19.90
CA LEU A 182 -2.83 -10.62 19.42
C LEU A 182 -2.00 -10.95 18.17
N LYS A 183 -1.64 -12.22 17.98
CA LYS A 183 -0.94 -12.74 16.78
C LYS A 183 -1.70 -12.53 15.47
N GLN A 184 -3.01 -12.29 15.54
CA GLN A 184 -3.90 -12.04 14.40
C GLN A 184 -4.27 -10.56 14.27
N VAL A 185 -3.57 -9.68 15.00
CA VAL A 185 -3.84 -8.24 15.02
C VAL A 185 -2.70 -7.50 14.34
N TYR A 186 -3.08 -6.70 13.36
CA TYR A 186 -2.19 -5.95 12.51
C TYR A 186 -2.35 -4.46 12.75
N LEU A 187 -1.20 -3.77 12.78
CA LEU A 187 -1.07 -2.34 12.75
C LEU A 187 -1.04 -1.89 11.30
N VAL A 188 -1.90 -0.95 10.92
CA VAL A 188 -1.93 -0.38 9.58
C VAL A 188 -1.70 1.11 9.63
N THR A 189 -0.63 1.55 8.98
CA THR A 189 -0.24 2.95 8.88
C THR A 189 -0.42 3.42 7.44
N ARG A 190 -1.15 4.53 7.25
CA ARG A 190 -1.29 5.17 5.94
C ARG A 190 -0.66 6.55 5.94
N ILE A 191 0.28 6.74 5.02
CA ILE A 191 1.00 7.98 4.82
C ILE A 191 0.54 8.57 3.50
N TYR A 192 -0.09 9.73 3.58
CA TYR A 192 -0.61 10.47 2.44
C TYR A 192 0.37 11.55 2.08
N SER A 193 0.88 11.48 0.86
CA SER A 193 1.81 12.45 0.32
C SER A 193 1.21 13.14 -0.89
N PHE A 194 1.59 14.38 -1.12
CA PHE A 194 1.26 15.11 -2.34
C PHE A 194 2.47 15.89 -2.83
N TRP A 195 2.55 16.09 -4.14
CA TRP A 195 3.58 16.92 -4.75
C TRP A 195 3.27 18.40 -4.46
N LYS A 196 4.22 19.14 -3.89
CA LYS A 196 3.98 20.49 -3.34
C LYS A 196 3.44 21.47 -4.39
N THR A 197 3.99 21.44 -5.61
CA THR A 197 3.54 22.30 -6.72
C THR A 197 2.37 21.69 -7.52
N CYS A 198 1.97 20.45 -7.24
CA CYS A 198 0.83 19.79 -7.88
C CYS A 198 0.11 18.87 -6.86
N PRO A 199 -0.72 19.42 -5.95
CA PRO A 199 -1.38 18.64 -4.91
C PRO A 199 -2.37 17.58 -5.42
N SER A 200 -2.70 17.63 -6.71
CA SER A 200 -3.46 16.62 -7.43
C SER A 200 -2.67 15.34 -7.69
N PHE A 201 -1.34 15.41 -7.75
CA PHE A 201 -0.46 14.26 -7.76
C PHE A 201 -0.18 13.77 -6.34
N ARG A 202 -0.54 12.53 -6.07
CA ARG A 202 -0.53 11.97 -4.73
C ARG A 202 0.14 10.63 -4.70
N ARG A 203 0.77 10.35 -3.57
CA ARG A 203 1.36 9.07 -3.23
C ARG A 203 0.83 8.62 -1.88
N ILE A 204 0.21 7.45 -1.84
CA ILE A 204 -0.35 6.86 -0.62
C ILE A 204 0.41 5.59 -0.34
N ILE A 205 1.06 5.55 0.82
CA ILE A 205 1.83 4.40 1.27
C ILE A 205 1.04 3.74 2.39
N THR A 206 0.71 2.46 2.24
CA THR A 206 0.07 1.65 3.27
C THR A 206 1.07 0.62 3.77
N LEU A 207 1.40 0.71 5.05
CA LEU A 207 2.28 -0.21 5.77
C LEU A 207 1.42 -1.14 6.61
N ILE A 208 1.75 -2.42 6.61
CA ILE A 208 1.17 -3.41 7.51
C ILE A 208 2.30 -3.93 8.39
N ASP A 209 2.12 -3.83 9.70
CA ASP A 209 3.00 -4.40 10.69
C ASP A 209 2.19 -5.27 11.64
N ARG A 210 2.86 -6.18 12.35
CA ARG A 210 2.22 -6.97 13.41
C ARG A 210 2.27 -6.24 14.73
N VAL A 211 1.23 -6.46 15.53
CA VAL A 211 1.22 -5.98 16.90
C VAL A 211 2.13 -6.86 17.76
N ASN A 212 2.95 -6.23 18.60
CA ASN A 212 3.86 -6.89 19.53
C ASN A 212 4.76 -7.92 18.81
N ASP A 213 5.41 -7.48 17.73
CA ASP A 213 6.29 -8.31 16.90
C ASP A 213 7.31 -9.07 17.77
N ASN A 214 7.18 -10.39 17.84
CA ASN A 214 8.13 -11.30 18.46
C ASN A 214 8.62 -12.21 17.33
N GLU A 215 9.89 -12.08 16.96
CA GLU A 215 10.51 -12.67 15.76
C GLU A 215 10.38 -14.21 15.67
N MET A 216 10.10 -14.89 16.78
CA MET A 216 10.10 -16.36 16.85
C MET A 216 8.79 -17.05 16.47
N GLU A 217 7.65 -16.35 16.37
CA GLU A 217 6.33 -17.03 16.37
C GLU A 217 5.64 -17.16 15.00
N ASN A 218 6.23 -16.69 13.89
CA ASN A 218 5.52 -16.80 12.61
C ASN A 218 6.37 -16.61 11.34
N ILE A 219 6.60 -17.72 10.63
CA ILE A 219 7.33 -17.76 9.36
C ILE A 219 6.46 -17.30 8.18
N GLN A 220 5.13 -17.17 8.36
CA GLN A 220 4.19 -16.97 7.23
C GLN A 220 3.85 -15.51 6.92
N PHE A 221 4.16 -14.55 7.80
CA PHE A 221 3.90 -13.15 7.50
C PHE A 221 5.08 -12.52 6.82
N GLN A 222 4.83 -12.06 5.60
CA GLN A 222 5.81 -11.31 4.83
C GLN A 222 5.53 -9.83 5.01
N LYS A 223 6.57 -9.09 5.41
CA LYS A 223 6.45 -7.65 5.62
C LYS A 223 6.36 -6.96 4.25
N ARG A 224 5.18 -6.43 3.92
CA ARG A 224 4.92 -5.82 2.60
C ARG A 224 4.45 -4.36 2.75
N MET A 225 4.75 -3.56 1.73
CA MET A 225 4.28 -2.18 1.57
C MET A 225 3.47 -2.06 0.30
N PHE A 226 2.33 -1.37 0.38
CA PHE A 226 1.55 -1.00 -0.78
C PHE A 226 1.74 0.48 -1.09
N VAL A 227 2.14 0.79 -2.33
CA VAL A 227 2.39 2.17 -2.78
C VAL A 227 1.44 2.50 -3.92
N GLN A 228 0.62 3.52 -3.73
CA GLN A 228 -0.31 3.99 -4.75
C GLN A 228 0.05 5.40 -5.21
N TYR A 229 0.26 5.59 -6.51
CA TYR A 229 0.34 6.88 -7.16
C TYR A 229 -0.99 7.22 -7.83
N ILE A 230 -1.45 8.46 -7.65
CA ILE A 230 -2.72 8.95 -8.21
C ILE A 230 -2.56 10.38 -8.69
N TRP A 231 -2.91 10.59 -9.96
CA TRP A 231 -3.22 11.88 -10.57
C TRP A 231 -4.73 12.10 -10.53
N ARG A 232 -5.18 13.14 -9.83
CA ARG A 232 -6.60 13.51 -9.74
C ARG A 232 -6.93 14.69 -10.64
N ASP A 233 -7.81 14.49 -11.61
CA ASP A 233 -8.32 15.55 -12.49
C ASP A 233 -7.22 16.48 -13.03
N THR A 234 -6.06 15.90 -13.36
CA THR A 234 -4.82 16.63 -13.65
C THR A 234 -4.61 16.80 -15.15
N LYS A 235 -4.24 18.01 -15.58
CA LYS A 235 -3.93 18.28 -16.99
C LYS A 235 -2.55 17.75 -17.37
N GLN A 236 -2.34 17.50 -18.66
CA GLN A 236 -1.03 17.02 -19.15
C GLN A 236 0.10 18.01 -18.82
N SER A 237 -0.14 19.32 -18.95
CA SER A 237 0.85 20.37 -18.61
C SER A 237 1.29 20.34 -17.14
N GLU A 238 0.44 19.90 -16.21
CA GLU A 238 0.80 19.74 -14.81
C GLU A 238 1.66 18.49 -14.59
N LYS A 239 1.37 17.39 -15.29
CA LYS A 239 2.22 16.20 -15.29
C LYS A 239 3.61 16.52 -15.84
N ASP A 240 3.67 17.29 -16.93
CA ASP A 240 4.92 17.70 -17.55
C ASP A 240 5.73 18.63 -16.63
N ARG A 241 5.06 19.54 -15.91
CA ARG A 241 5.70 20.37 -14.87
C ARG A 241 6.34 19.53 -13.76
N VAL A 242 5.62 18.54 -13.24
CA VAL A 242 6.15 17.63 -12.20
C VAL A 242 7.39 16.88 -12.70
N LYS A 243 7.31 16.31 -13.91
CA LYS A 243 8.46 15.63 -14.54
C LYS A 243 9.65 16.58 -14.73
N TYR A 244 9.39 17.80 -15.18
CA TYR A 244 10.42 18.82 -15.36
C TYR A 244 11.09 19.21 -14.04
N GLU A 245 10.31 19.48 -12.99
CA GLU A 245 10.82 19.80 -11.65
C GLU A 245 11.73 18.69 -11.11
N PHE A 246 11.25 17.44 -11.18
CA PHE A 246 12.01 16.27 -10.75
C PHE A 246 13.32 16.11 -11.52
N ASN A 247 13.26 16.18 -12.87
CA ASN A 247 14.45 16.03 -13.71
C ASN A 247 15.45 17.16 -13.51
N ARG A 248 14.97 18.41 -13.39
CA ARG A 248 15.80 19.59 -13.13
C ARG A 248 16.58 19.42 -11.83
N ASP A 249 15.94 18.95 -10.77
CA ASP A 249 16.57 18.87 -9.46
C ASP A 249 17.40 17.59 -9.28
N CYS A 250 17.05 16.48 -9.95
CA CYS A 250 17.94 15.33 -10.12
C CYS A 250 19.24 15.71 -10.83
N ALA A 251 19.15 16.48 -11.94
CA ALA A 251 20.32 16.94 -12.67
C ALA A 251 21.23 17.85 -11.84
N LYS A 252 20.66 18.65 -10.93
CA LYS A 252 21.45 19.44 -9.97
C LYS A 252 22.11 18.55 -8.91
N GLY A 253 21.40 17.58 -8.36
CA GLY A 253 21.96 16.62 -7.40
C GLY A 253 23.17 15.86 -7.94
N VAL A 254 23.13 15.46 -9.22
CA VAL A 254 24.26 14.81 -9.91
C VAL A 254 25.45 15.76 -10.11
N ARG A 255 25.22 17.06 -10.34
CA ARG A 255 26.31 18.05 -10.51
C ARG A 255 27.06 18.38 -9.22
N PHE A 256 26.46 18.16 -8.05
CA PHE A 256 27.07 18.45 -6.75
C PHE A 256 27.48 17.19 -5.95
N GLY A 257 27.22 15.99 -6.47
CA GLY A 257 27.51 14.73 -5.81
C GLY A 257 28.74 14.00 -6.38
N THR A 258 29.95 14.42 -6.01
CA THR A 258 31.11 13.51 -5.99
C THR A 258 31.03 12.61 -4.73
N PRO A 259 31.47 11.34 -4.81
CA PRO A 259 31.13 10.33 -3.81
C PRO A 259 31.93 10.57 -2.52
N LYS A 260 31.26 11.00 -1.45
CA LYS A 260 31.83 10.88 -0.11
C LYS A 260 31.80 9.41 0.29
N LYS A 261 33.00 8.81 0.33
CA LYS A 261 33.30 7.50 0.93
C LYS A 261 32.41 7.27 2.16
N LEU A 262 31.63 6.19 2.09
CA LEU A 262 30.87 5.63 3.20
C LEU A 262 31.84 5.35 4.36
N MET A 263 31.88 6.24 5.36
CA MET A 263 32.55 5.93 6.63
C MET A 263 31.76 4.81 7.30
N LYS A 264 32.40 3.65 7.40
CA LYS A 264 31.94 2.54 8.25
C LYS A 264 31.93 3.04 9.69
N PHE A 265 30.76 3.14 10.29
CA PHE A 265 30.65 3.17 11.75
C PHE A 265 30.80 1.73 12.26
N VAL A 266 31.95 1.45 12.85
CA VAL A 266 32.16 0.30 13.73
C VAL A 266 31.76 0.77 15.13
N PHE A 267 30.76 0.13 15.73
CA PHE A 267 30.48 0.31 17.15
C PHE A 267 31.33 -0.68 17.96
N SER A 268 32.01 -0.14 18.97
CA SER A 268 32.67 -0.88 20.05
C SER A 268 31.65 -1.19 21.14
#